data_AF-A0A7S0EHP6-F1
#
_entry.id   AF-A0A7S0EHP6-F1
#
_cell.length_a   1.000
_cell.length_b   1.000
_cell.length_c   1.000
_cell.angle_alpha   90.00
_cell.angle_beta   90.00
_cell.angle_gamma   90.00
#
_symmetry.space_group_name_H-M   'P 1'
#
loop_
_entity.id
_entity.type
_entity.pdbx_description
1 polymer ?
#
loop_
_entity_poly.entity_id
_entity_poly.type
_entity_poly.pdbx_seq_one_letter_code
_entity_poly.pdbx_strand_id
1 'polypeptide(L)'
;TQRTYAIGEADEGTHTLVLLDANLQVITTVETTGDHQEDYGYDEDYEPIRDVAVHGDQVIVLTDSAHDKGSGLRLLDLDGRFLRTIAAGQFRSPQAVTASHGTAFVVDDDDYDDVKPGKVLHVIDIQSGDILQRVRLDLQGCITAIRVDGDEIFVADFNAGKVVVLRRAGSEL
;
A
#
# COMPACT_ATOMS: atom_id res chain seq x y z
N THR A 1 -7.50 17.18 14.94
CA THR A 1 -8.69 16.30 14.99
C THR A 1 -8.23 14.92 14.56
N GLN A 2 -8.54 13.87 15.30
CA GLN A 2 -8.17 12.51 14.90
C GLN A 2 -9.04 12.11 13.70
N ARG A 3 -8.42 11.52 12.67
CA ARG A 3 -9.09 10.99 11.48
C ARG A 3 -8.67 9.54 11.31
N THR A 4 -9.62 8.71 10.89
CA THR A 4 -9.38 7.31 10.55
C THR A 4 -9.59 7.15 9.05
N TYR A 5 -8.73 6.36 8.42
CA TYR A 5 -8.79 6.06 7.00
C TYR A 5 -9.01 4.56 6.85
N ALA A 6 -9.89 4.19 5.93
CA ALA A 6 -10.18 2.80 5.62
C ALA A 6 -10.35 2.64 4.13
N ILE A 7 -10.08 1.44 3.63
CA ILE A 7 -10.51 1.05 2.30
C ILE A 7 -11.90 0.44 2.45
N GLY A 8 -12.86 0.98 1.71
CA GLY A 8 -14.18 0.42 1.56
C GLY A 8 -14.32 -0.20 0.17
N GLU A 9 -15.19 -1.19 0.06
CA GLU A 9 -15.63 -1.75 -1.21
C GLU A 9 -16.95 -1.06 -1.59
N ALA A 10 -16.99 -0.47 -2.80
CA ALA A 10 -18.21 0.09 -3.38
C ALA A 10 -19.00 -1.00 -4.12
N ASP A 11 -20.24 -0.67 -4.49
CA ASP A 11 -21.01 -1.52 -5.41
C ASP A 11 -20.16 -1.76 -6.68
N GLU A 12 -20.15 -3.00 -7.18
CA GLU A 12 -19.31 -3.45 -8.32
C GLU A 12 -17.83 -3.72 -8.00
N GLY A 13 -17.46 -3.93 -6.74
CA GLY A 13 -16.13 -4.43 -6.35
C GLY A 13 -15.00 -3.39 -6.40
N THR A 14 -15.34 -2.13 -6.65
CA THR A 14 -14.34 -1.06 -6.73
C THR A 14 -13.94 -0.59 -5.33
N HIS A 15 -12.66 -0.62 -5.01
CA HIS A 15 -12.14 -0.07 -3.75
C HIS A 15 -12.12 1.45 -3.74
N THR A 16 -12.59 2.05 -2.64
CA THR A 16 -12.56 3.49 -2.37
C THR A 16 -11.88 3.80 -1.04
N LEU A 17 -11.23 4.95 -0.93
CA LEU A 17 -10.69 5.42 0.33
C LEU A 17 -11.77 6.18 1.11
N VAL A 18 -12.06 5.75 2.33
CA VAL A 18 -13.06 6.36 3.21
C VAL A 18 -12.36 7.14 4.33
N LEU A 19 -12.76 8.40 4.50
CA LEU A 19 -12.33 9.26 5.59
C LEU A 19 -13.39 9.29 6.68
N LEU A 20 -12.98 8.92 7.89
CA LEU A 20 -13.84 8.84 9.06
C LEU A 20 -13.43 9.90 10.10
N ASP A 21 -14.42 10.50 10.76
CA ASP A 21 -14.20 11.38 11.91
C ASP A 21 -13.83 10.58 13.17
N ALA A 22 -13.60 11.30 14.29
CA ALA A 22 -13.28 10.68 15.57
C ALA A 22 -14.41 9.79 16.14
N ASN A 23 -15.64 9.93 15.63
CA ASN A 23 -16.80 9.10 15.97
C ASN A 23 -17.07 8.00 14.94
N LEU A 24 -16.10 7.75 14.04
CA LEU A 24 -16.19 6.80 12.93
C LEU A 24 -17.34 7.08 11.96
N GLN A 25 -17.76 8.34 11.84
CA GLN A 25 -18.70 8.77 10.81
C GLN A 25 -17.95 9.10 9.53
N VAL A 26 -18.49 8.67 8.39
CA VAL A 26 -17.94 9.03 7.07
C VAL A 26 -18.04 10.53 6.85
N ILE A 27 -16.89 11.17 6.70
CA ILE A 27 -16.77 12.58 6.32
C ILE A 27 -16.85 12.70 4.80
N THR A 28 -16.05 11.88 4.11
CA THR A 28 -15.98 11.84 2.64
C THR A 28 -15.45 10.49 2.18
N THR A 29 -15.79 10.14 0.96
CA THR A 29 -15.09 9.13 0.17
C THR A 29 -14.12 9.85 -0.77
N VAL A 30 -13.00 9.22 -1.06
CA VAL A 30 -12.02 9.71 -2.03
C VAL A 30 -11.97 8.68 -3.13
N GLU A 31 -12.52 9.04 -4.27
CA GLU A 31 -12.31 8.31 -5.51
C GLU A 31 -10.85 8.50 -5.89
N THR A 32 -10.05 7.47 -5.68
CA THR A 32 -8.66 7.46 -6.15
C THR A 32 -8.56 6.89 -7.55
N THR A 33 -9.65 6.37 -8.12
CA THR A 33 -9.70 5.92 -9.51
C THR A 33 -9.64 7.14 -10.43
N GLY A 34 -8.63 7.21 -11.30
CA GLY A 34 -8.88 7.83 -12.60
C GLY A 34 -10.02 7.06 -13.27
N ASP A 35 -10.91 7.78 -13.96
CA ASP A 35 -12.15 7.26 -14.55
C ASP A 35 -12.07 5.78 -14.94
N HIS A 36 -13.01 4.99 -14.41
CA HIS A 36 -13.22 3.59 -14.80
C HIS A 36 -13.22 3.52 -16.32
N GLN A 37 -12.22 2.87 -16.92
CA GLN A 37 -12.20 2.71 -18.37
C GLN A 37 -13.27 1.67 -18.70
N GLU A 38 -14.43 2.13 -19.20
CA GLU A 38 -15.65 1.34 -19.51
C GLU A 38 -15.43 0.12 -20.45
N ASP A 39 -14.20 -0.16 -20.87
CA ASP A 39 -13.84 -1.05 -21.97
C ASP A 39 -13.06 -2.31 -21.53
N TYR A 40 -12.73 -2.47 -20.24
CA TYR A 40 -12.27 -3.76 -19.70
C TYR A 40 -13.50 -4.59 -19.33
N GLY A 41 -13.92 -5.47 -20.23
CA GLY A 41 -15.10 -6.30 -20.03
C GLY A 41 -14.96 -7.19 -18.80
N TYR A 42 -15.77 -6.97 -17.76
CA TYR A 42 -16.03 -7.87 -16.63
C TYR A 42 -14.81 -8.68 -16.14
N ASP A 43 -13.63 -8.06 -16.00
CA ASP A 43 -12.59 -8.68 -15.19
C ASP A 43 -12.95 -8.39 -13.73
N GLU A 44 -13.37 -9.44 -13.02
CA GLU A 44 -13.84 -9.43 -11.62
C GLU A 44 -12.77 -8.98 -10.61
N ASP A 45 -11.58 -8.57 -11.08
CA ASP A 45 -10.38 -8.30 -10.28
C ASP A 45 -9.90 -6.82 -10.36
N TYR A 46 -10.76 -5.88 -10.76
CA TYR A 46 -10.40 -4.45 -10.80
C TYR A 46 -10.28 -3.85 -9.39
N GLU A 47 -9.10 -4.01 -8.78
CA GLU A 47 -8.75 -3.47 -7.47
C GLU A 47 -7.68 -2.36 -7.58
N PRO A 48 -8.06 -1.11 -7.94
CA PRO A 48 -7.12 -0.03 -8.20
C PRO A 48 -6.42 0.47 -6.92
N ILE A 49 -7.01 0.21 -5.74
CA ILE A 49 -6.44 0.47 -4.42
C ILE A 49 -6.22 -0.86 -3.73
N ARG A 50 -5.02 -1.06 -3.17
CA ARG A 50 -4.66 -2.27 -2.42
C ARG A 50 -4.59 -2.05 -0.92
N ASP A 51 -3.96 -0.96 -0.49
CA ASP A 51 -3.78 -0.68 0.92
C ASP A 51 -3.58 0.83 1.18
N VAL A 52 -3.70 1.25 2.44
CA VAL A 52 -3.55 2.64 2.87
C VAL A 52 -2.71 2.74 4.14
N ALA A 53 -1.80 3.70 4.16
CA ALA A 53 -1.05 4.09 5.34
C ALA A 53 -1.20 5.59 5.62
N VAL A 54 -0.84 6.00 6.83
CA VAL A 54 -0.81 7.41 7.22
C VAL A 54 0.57 7.73 7.76
N HIS A 55 1.14 8.84 7.30
CA HIS A 55 2.42 9.35 7.80
C HIS A 55 2.36 10.86 7.99
N GLY A 56 2.44 11.31 9.24
CA GLY A 56 2.35 12.74 9.57
C GLY A 56 1.00 13.31 9.14
N ASP A 57 1.03 14.29 8.23
CA ASP A 57 -0.12 14.96 7.63
C ASP A 57 -0.51 14.41 6.24
N GLN A 58 0.02 13.23 5.88
CA GLN A 58 -0.21 12.60 4.58
C GLN A 58 -0.89 11.25 4.72
N VAL A 59 -1.80 10.97 3.80
CA VAL A 59 -2.34 9.65 3.52
C VAL A 59 -1.61 9.08 2.32
N ILE A 60 -1.17 7.84 2.42
CA ILE A 60 -0.43 7.13 1.40
C ILE A 60 -1.31 6.00 0.91
N VAL A 61 -1.74 6.08 -0.35
CA VAL A 61 -2.57 5.07 -0.99
C VAL A 61 -1.69 4.22 -1.90
N LEU A 62 -1.69 2.92 -1.66
CA LEU A 62 -1.02 1.94 -2.52
C LEU A 62 -1.97 1.56 -3.66
N THR A 63 -1.52 1.77 -4.89
CA THR A 63 -2.30 1.44 -6.09
C THR A 63 -1.75 0.21 -6.80
N ASP A 64 -2.65 -0.56 -7.41
CA ASP A 64 -2.30 -1.71 -8.27
C ASP A 64 -1.93 -1.26 -9.70
N SER A 65 -1.35 -2.17 -10.48
CA SER A 65 -1.20 -2.07 -11.93
C SER A 65 -2.49 -1.77 -12.69
N ALA A 66 -3.66 -2.20 -12.17
CA ALA A 66 -4.97 -1.89 -12.75
C ALA A 66 -5.34 -0.39 -12.67
N HIS A 67 -4.68 0.39 -11.82
CA HIS A 67 -4.89 1.83 -11.73
C HIS A 67 -4.42 2.54 -13.01
N ASP A 68 -5.10 3.60 -13.45
CA ASP A 68 -4.85 4.33 -14.72
C ASP A 68 -3.42 4.91 -14.84
N LYS A 69 -2.81 5.25 -13.71
CA LYS A 69 -1.40 5.69 -13.60
C LYS A 69 -0.40 4.57 -13.29
N GLY A 70 -0.85 3.32 -13.32
CA GLY A 70 -0.10 2.14 -12.89
C GLY A 70 0.04 2.05 -11.37
N SER A 71 0.74 1.00 -10.94
CA SER A 71 1.02 0.74 -9.52
C SER A 71 1.94 1.81 -8.93
N GLY A 72 1.74 2.20 -7.68
CA GLY A 72 2.59 3.18 -7.03
C GLY A 72 2.05 3.63 -5.69
N LEU A 73 2.59 4.74 -5.18
CA LEU A 73 2.09 5.39 -3.97
C LEU A 73 1.54 6.76 -4.33
N ARG A 74 0.25 6.96 -4.07
CA ARG A 74 -0.39 8.28 -4.17
C ARG A 74 -0.37 8.93 -2.79
N LEU A 75 0.17 10.13 -2.72
CA LEU A 75 0.20 10.95 -1.50
C LEU A 75 -0.96 11.92 -1.57
N LEU A 76 -1.76 11.91 -0.52
CA LEU A 76 -2.90 12.80 -0.32
C LEU A 76 -2.68 13.57 0.99
N ASP A 77 -3.26 14.76 1.11
CA ASP A 77 -3.38 15.38 2.42
C ASP A 77 -4.45 14.69 3.28
N LEU A 78 -4.56 15.09 4.55
CA LEU A 78 -5.55 14.51 5.46
C LEU A 78 -7.01 14.73 5.02
N ASP A 79 -7.29 15.70 4.14
CA ASP A 79 -8.62 15.95 3.57
C ASP A 79 -8.88 15.07 2.34
N GLY A 80 -7.93 14.21 1.95
CA GLY A 80 -8.05 13.35 0.78
C GLY A 80 -7.69 14.04 -0.54
N ARG A 81 -7.12 15.25 -0.51
CA ARG A 81 -6.70 15.92 -1.76
C ARG A 81 -5.38 15.34 -2.24
N PHE A 82 -5.34 14.95 -3.51
CA PHE A 82 -4.13 14.47 -4.15
C PHE A 82 -3.01 15.53 -4.12
N LEU A 83 -1.83 15.10 -3.68
CA LEU A 83 -0.62 15.92 -3.65
C LEU A 83 0.31 15.54 -4.81
N ARG A 84 0.68 14.26 -4.91
CA ARG A 84 1.57 13.72 -5.94
C ARG A 84 1.60 12.19 -5.94
N THR A 85 2.21 11.62 -6.97
CA THR A 85 2.55 10.20 -7.03
C THR A 85 4.06 10.02 -6.83
N ILE A 86 4.45 8.99 -6.08
CA ILE A 86 5.83 8.53 -5.94
C ILE A 86 5.92 7.04 -6.28
N ALA A 87 7.12 6.56 -6.62
CA ALA A 87 7.36 5.16 -7.02
C ALA A 87 6.39 4.67 -8.12
N ALA A 88 6.07 5.53 -9.09
CA ALA A 88 5.13 5.21 -10.16
C ALA A 88 5.65 4.08 -11.06
N GLY A 89 4.79 3.10 -11.34
CA GLY A 89 5.10 1.90 -12.12
C GLY A 89 6.19 1.02 -11.52
N GLN A 90 6.50 1.15 -10.23
CA GLN A 90 7.60 0.41 -9.59
C GLN A 90 7.18 -0.92 -8.97
N PHE A 91 5.89 -1.22 -8.90
CA PHE A 91 5.37 -2.45 -8.30
C PHE A 91 4.67 -3.28 -9.38
N ARG A 92 4.56 -4.58 -9.15
CA ARG A 92 3.86 -5.45 -10.11
C ARG A 92 2.50 -5.89 -9.59
N SER A 93 2.47 -6.34 -8.34
CA SER A 93 1.30 -6.87 -7.65
C SER A 93 1.45 -6.51 -6.15
N PRO A 94 1.38 -5.20 -5.83
CA PRO A 94 1.62 -4.75 -4.47
C PRO A 94 0.47 -5.15 -3.55
N GLN A 95 0.77 -5.58 -2.33
CA GLN A 95 -0.22 -6.20 -1.44
C GLN A 95 -0.47 -5.41 -0.16
N ALA A 96 0.54 -4.75 0.39
CA ALA A 96 0.39 -4.03 1.66
C ALA A 96 1.36 -2.86 1.76
N VAL A 97 0.95 -1.80 2.45
CA VAL A 97 1.76 -0.61 2.72
C VAL A 97 1.69 -0.20 4.19
N THR A 98 2.82 0.20 4.75
CA THR A 98 2.86 0.98 5.99
C THR A 98 3.89 2.09 5.86
N ALA A 99 3.88 3.03 6.79
CA ALA A 99 4.81 4.15 6.77
C ALA A 99 5.27 4.53 8.17
N SER A 100 6.55 4.89 8.27
CA SER A 100 7.17 5.29 9.53
C SER A 100 8.43 6.08 9.25
N HIS A 101 8.68 7.13 10.05
CA HIS A 101 9.89 7.95 9.98
C HIS A 101 10.31 8.40 8.57
N GLY A 102 9.40 9.00 7.79
CA GLY A 102 9.67 9.48 6.43
C GLY A 102 9.83 8.38 5.37
N THR A 103 9.63 7.11 5.75
CA THR A 103 9.78 5.95 4.87
C THR A 103 8.46 5.22 4.69
N ALA A 104 8.16 4.83 3.46
CA ALA A 104 7.10 3.87 3.15
C ALA A 104 7.70 2.47 2.95
N PHE A 105 6.90 1.47 3.30
CA PHE A 105 7.26 0.06 3.23
C PHE A 105 6.17 -0.64 2.45
N VAL A 106 6.52 -1.17 1.29
CA VAL A 106 5.57 -1.82 0.38
C VAL A 106 5.98 -3.27 0.22
N VAL A 107 5.05 -4.20 0.42
CA VAL A 107 5.26 -5.59 0.06
C VAL A 107 4.65 -5.85 -1.32
N ASP A 108 5.45 -6.39 -2.22
CA ASP A 108 5.13 -6.67 -3.62
C ASP A 108 5.54 -8.10 -3.99
N ASP A 109 5.00 -8.63 -5.09
CA ASP A 109 5.39 -9.94 -5.62
C ASP A 109 6.72 -9.85 -6.39
N ASP A 110 7.68 -10.72 -6.05
CA ASP A 110 8.93 -10.89 -6.81
C ASP A 110 8.69 -11.86 -7.97
N ASP A 111 8.24 -11.34 -9.09
CA ASP A 111 7.89 -12.17 -10.25
C ASP A 111 8.97 -12.14 -11.35
N TYR A 112 10.24 -11.96 -10.92
CA TYR A 112 11.41 -12.13 -11.79
C TYR A 112 11.90 -13.57 -11.88
N ASP A 113 11.35 -14.49 -11.08
CA ASP A 113 11.76 -15.90 -11.05
C ASP A 113 10.53 -16.82 -11.06
N ASP A 114 10.11 -17.24 -12.26
CA ASP A 114 9.02 -18.20 -12.52
C ASP A 114 9.19 -19.53 -11.73
N VAL A 115 10.38 -19.80 -11.20
CA VAL A 115 10.70 -21.04 -10.49
C VAL A 115 10.35 -20.93 -9.00
N LYS A 116 10.37 -19.73 -8.41
CA LYS A 116 10.03 -19.49 -7.00
C LYS A 116 9.48 -18.07 -6.80
N PRO A 117 8.16 -17.86 -6.94
CA PRO A 117 7.56 -16.58 -6.60
C PRO A 117 7.84 -16.28 -5.13
N GLY A 118 8.57 -15.17 -4.90
CA GLY A 118 8.85 -14.65 -3.57
C GLY A 118 8.09 -13.36 -3.33
N LYS A 119 8.22 -12.78 -2.12
CA LYS A 119 7.79 -11.40 -1.87
C LYS A 119 9.01 -10.49 -1.75
N VAL A 120 8.88 -9.25 -2.17
CA VAL A 120 9.87 -8.20 -1.91
C VAL A 120 9.28 -7.15 -1.00
N LEU A 121 10.01 -6.81 0.05
CA LEU A 121 9.79 -5.58 0.80
C LEU A 121 10.60 -4.44 0.15
N HIS A 122 9.91 -3.43 -0.34
CA HIS A 122 10.48 -2.17 -0.80
C HIS A 122 10.48 -1.15 0.34
N VAL A 123 11.63 -0.51 0.56
CA VAL A 123 11.81 0.58 1.51
C VAL A 123 11.99 1.86 0.71
N ILE A 124 11.12 2.85 0.90
CA ILE A 124 10.95 3.98 -0.03
C ILE A 124 11.00 5.29 0.73
N ASP A 125 11.84 6.22 0.30
CA ASP A 125 11.81 7.58 0.83
C ASP A 125 10.53 8.29 0.37
N ILE A 126 9.69 8.75 1.31
CA ILE A 126 8.40 9.37 0.99
C ILE A 126 8.61 10.74 0.32
N GLN A 127 9.70 11.42 0.63
CA GLN A 127 9.97 12.77 0.14
C GLN A 127 10.40 12.77 -1.33
N SER A 128 11.33 11.90 -1.73
CA SER A 128 11.82 11.81 -3.09
C SER A 128 11.07 10.78 -3.93
N GLY A 129 10.55 9.73 -3.29
CA GLY A 129 9.97 8.57 -3.96
C GLY A 129 10.98 7.49 -4.34
N ASP A 130 12.23 7.64 -3.92
CA ASP A 130 13.30 6.71 -4.27
C ASP A 130 13.20 5.42 -3.46
N ILE A 131 13.43 4.28 -4.11
CA ILE A 131 13.56 2.99 -3.43
C ILE A 131 14.97 2.94 -2.81
N LEU A 132 15.01 3.03 -1.48
CA LEU A 132 16.23 2.98 -0.67
C LEU A 132 16.76 1.55 -0.54
N GLN A 133 15.86 0.57 -0.43
CA GLN A 133 16.23 -0.83 -0.22
C GLN A 133 15.16 -1.78 -0.78
N ARG A 134 15.61 -2.97 -1.20
CA ARG A 134 14.75 -4.13 -1.52
C ARG A 134 15.21 -5.33 -0.70
N VAL A 135 14.27 -6.00 -0.04
CA VAL A 135 14.55 -7.19 0.77
C VAL A 135 13.66 -8.32 0.30
N ARG A 136 14.25 -9.43 -0.13
CA ARG A 136 13.49 -10.64 -0.45
C ARG A 136 13.01 -11.31 0.84
N LEU A 137 11.74 -11.67 0.86
CA LEU A 137 11.10 -12.38 1.95
C LEU A 137 10.86 -13.82 1.51
N ASP A 138 11.15 -14.77 2.39
CA ASP A 138 10.80 -16.18 2.19
C ASP A 138 9.32 -16.40 2.57
N LEU A 139 8.45 -15.72 1.82
CA LEU A 139 6.99 -15.77 1.92
C LEU A 139 6.44 -16.13 0.55
N GLN A 140 5.40 -16.95 0.54
CA GLN A 140 4.77 -17.42 -0.70
C GLN A 140 3.26 -17.15 -0.74
N GLY A 141 2.65 -16.83 0.40
CA GLY A 141 1.21 -16.59 0.48
C GLY A 141 0.80 -15.15 0.17
N CYS A 142 -0.45 -14.84 0.46
CA CYS A 142 -1.00 -13.49 0.37
C CYS A 142 -0.64 -12.71 1.63
N ILE A 143 -0.08 -11.52 1.44
CA ILE A 143 0.28 -10.61 2.52
C ILE A 143 -0.95 -9.79 2.87
N THR A 144 -1.41 -9.90 4.11
CA THR A 144 -2.63 -9.20 4.56
C THR A 144 -2.36 -7.96 5.37
N ALA A 145 -1.15 -7.83 5.93
CA ALA A 145 -0.80 -6.67 6.73
C ALA A 145 0.71 -6.50 6.82
N ILE A 146 1.13 -5.25 6.92
CA ILE A 146 2.47 -4.85 7.32
C ILE A 146 2.38 -3.80 8.42
N ARG A 147 3.25 -3.89 9.43
CA ARG A 147 3.35 -2.91 10.51
C ARG A 147 4.82 -2.65 10.85
N VAL A 148 5.12 -1.40 11.20
CA VAL A 148 6.41 -1.01 11.77
C VAL A 148 6.22 -0.64 13.23
N ASP A 149 7.08 -1.15 14.11
CA ASP A 149 7.16 -0.77 15.52
C ASP A 149 8.63 -0.60 15.92
N GLY A 150 9.04 0.66 16.12
CA GLY A 150 10.45 1.01 16.26
C GLY A 150 11.26 0.53 15.04
N ASP A 151 12.21 -0.37 15.30
CA ASP A 151 13.11 -0.95 14.29
C ASP A 151 12.64 -2.30 13.75
N GLU A 152 11.51 -2.80 14.23
CA GLU A 152 10.93 -4.06 13.82
C GLU A 152 9.82 -3.83 12.78
N ILE A 153 9.84 -4.67 11.74
CA ILE A 153 8.84 -4.68 10.68
C ILE A 153 8.18 -6.05 10.71
N PHE A 154 6.86 -6.07 10.88
CA PHE A 154 6.03 -7.26 10.96
C PHE A 154 5.26 -7.41 9.65
N VAL A 155 5.41 -8.55 8.99
CA VAL A 155 4.71 -8.88 7.74
C VAL A 155 3.89 -10.14 7.96
N ALA A 156 2.57 -10.06 7.80
CA ALA A 156 1.66 -11.18 8.01
C ALA A 156 1.34 -11.88 6.68
N ASP A 157 1.62 -13.17 6.60
CA ASP A 157 1.26 -14.07 5.50
C ASP A 157 0.04 -14.90 5.91
N PHE A 158 -1.08 -14.68 5.22
CA PHE A 158 -2.36 -15.31 5.49
C PHE A 158 -2.34 -16.82 5.22
N ASN A 159 -1.83 -17.23 4.05
CA ASN A 159 -1.87 -18.64 3.65
C ASN A 159 -0.92 -19.49 4.49
N ALA A 160 0.20 -18.92 4.93
CA ALA A 160 1.15 -19.61 5.78
C ALA A 160 0.77 -19.59 7.27
N GLY A 161 -0.13 -18.69 7.69
CA GLY A 161 -0.44 -18.44 9.11
C GLY A 161 0.77 -17.96 9.90
N LYS A 162 1.64 -17.17 9.27
CA LYS A 162 2.94 -16.74 9.83
C LYS A 162 3.06 -15.22 9.85
N VAL A 163 3.85 -14.73 10.79
CA VAL A 163 4.35 -13.35 10.80
C VAL A 163 5.87 -13.41 10.70
N VAL A 164 6.43 -12.75 9.69
CA VAL A 164 7.87 -12.53 9.56
C VAL A 164 8.22 -11.21 10.25
N VAL A 165 9.26 -11.23 11.07
CA VAL A 165 9.79 -10.04 11.74
C VAL A 165 11.16 -9.73 11.16
N LEU A 166 11.31 -8.52 10.62
CA LEU A 166 12.57 -8.00 10.13
C LEU A 166 13.07 -6.93 11.09
N ARG A 167 14.39 -6.84 11.26
CA ARG A 167 15.03 -5.75 12.01
C ARG A 167 15.78 -4.84 11.07
N ARG A 168 15.59 -3.54 11.20
CA ARG A 168 16.44 -2.55 10.54
C ARG A 168 17.82 -2.57 11.20
N ALA A 169 18.87 -2.82 10.42
CA ALA A 169 20.24 -2.68 10.89
C ALA A 169 20.57 -1.17 10.98
N GLY A 170 21.02 -0.70 12.16
CA GLY A 170 21.53 0.66 12.33
C GLY A 170 20.92 1.49 13.47
N SER A 171 20.03 0.93 14.29
CA SER A 171 19.57 1.57 15.53
C SER A 171 20.40 1.10 16.72
N GLU A 172 21.63 1.58 16.83
CA GLU A 172 22.30 1.51 18.13
C GLU A 172 21.67 2.56 19.06
N LEU A 173 21.24 2.08 20.24
CA LEU A 173 20.67 2.83 21.36
C LEU A 173 21.61 3.92 21.90
#